data_AF-A0A366RY62-F1
#
_entry.id   AF-A0A366RY62-F1
#
_cell.length_a   1.000
_cell.length_b   1.000
_cell.length_c   1.000
_cell.angle_alpha   90.00
_cell.angle_beta   90.00
_cell.angle_gamma   90.00
#
_symmetry.space_group_name_H-M   'P 1'
#
loop_
_entity.id
_entity.type
_entity.pdbx_description
1 polymer ?
#
loop_
_entity_poly.entity_id
_entity_poly.type
_entity_poly.pdbx_seq_one_letter_code
_entity_poly.pdbx_strand_id
1 'polypeptide(L)'
;MSNSPTKEAPDAVDRQIENLTKDIEQLKLQIRNRFSYQTHHHVQEIPHLVDDWKEQAKNKWFENREKKGKDRYCPLTQEKSEDLADAMYQNRETIISNLKIGNEGFKKQIEELKQKSVGHLTGLIIERFEAFVVAREKMIIAVEKEKEDLVEAKIRREEYEYSDHWIFKM
;
A
#
# COMPACT_ATOMS: atom_id res chain seq x y z
N MET A 1 -58.22 28.56 -34.24
CA MET A 1 -57.58 28.37 -32.93
C MET A 1 -56.09 28.26 -33.17
N SER A 2 -55.33 29.32 -32.87
CA SER A 2 -53.88 29.37 -33.10
C SER A 2 -53.18 29.25 -31.75
N ASN A 3 -52.56 28.10 -31.47
CA ASN A 3 -51.68 27.94 -30.32
C ASN A 3 -50.31 28.51 -30.70
N SER A 4 -50.07 29.77 -30.35
CA SER A 4 -48.73 30.35 -30.42
C SER A 4 -47.85 29.72 -29.32
N PRO A 5 -46.62 29.27 -29.62
CA PRO A 5 -45.71 28.79 -28.61
C PRO A 5 -45.26 29.99 -27.75
N THR A 6 -45.54 29.93 -26.45
CA THR A 6 -45.06 30.89 -25.47
C THR A 6 -43.53 30.84 -25.49
N LYS A 7 -42.88 31.87 -26.04
CA LYS A 7 -41.42 32.04 -25.89
C LYS A 7 -41.15 32.28 -24.41
N GLU A 8 -40.51 31.33 -23.74
CA GLU A 8 -40.00 31.55 -22.38
C GLU A 8 -39.08 32.78 -22.39
N ALA A 9 -39.28 33.68 -21.42
CA ALA A 9 -38.53 34.93 -21.35
C ALA A 9 -37.03 34.63 -21.12
N PRO A 10 -36.11 35.32 -21.80
CA PRO A 10 -34.66 35.08 -21.69
C PRO A 10 -34.16 35.02 -20.24
N ASP A 11 -34.70 35.88 -19.36
CA ASP A 11 -34.38 35.93 -17.92
C ASP A 11 -34.73 34.65 -17.13
N ALA A 12 -35.71 33.87 -17.59
CA ALA A 12 -36.09 32.60 -16.98
C ALA A 12 -35.12 31.47 -17.39
N VAL A 13 -34.71 31.48 -18.66
CA VAL A 13 -33.72 30.54 -19.21
C VAL A 13 -32.34 30.80 -18.60
N ASP A 14 -31.93 32.06 -18.46
CA ASP A 14 -30.64 32.43 -17.86
C ASP A 14 -30.56 32.03 -16.37
N ARG A 15 -31.63 32.24 -15.60
CA ARG A 15 -31.72 31.77 -14.21
C ARG A 15 -31.72 30.25 -14.09
N GLN A 16 -32.33 29.55 -15.03
CA GLN A 16 -32.34 28.09 -15.05
C GLN A 16 -30.95 27.53 -15.37
N ILE A 17 -30.21 28.15 -16.30
CA ILE A 17 -28.81 27.82 -16.60
C ILE A 17 -27.89 28.07 -15.39
N GLU A 18 -28.08 29.20 -14.70
CA GLU A 18 -27.29 29.54 -13.51
C GLU A 18 -27.52 28.53 -12.37
N ASN A 19 -28.77 28.16 -12.11
CA ASN A 19 -29.11 27.15 -11.11
C ASN A 19 -28.55 25.77 -11.48
N LEU A 20 -28.68 25.35 -12.74
CA LEU A 20 -28.11 24.08 -13.21
C LEU A 20 -26.58 24.06 -13.08
N THR A 21 -25.92 25.19 -13.32
CA THR A 21 -24.46 25.30 -13.18
C THR A 21 -24.04 25.14 -11.72
N LYS A 22 -24.74 25.80 -10.78
CA LYS A 22 -24.50 25.66 -9.33
C LYS A 22 -24.73 24.21 -8.86
N ASP A 23 -25.80 23.58 -9.33
CA ASP A 23 -26.10 22.18 -8.99
C ASP A 23 -25.01 21.22 -9.50
N ILE A 24 -24.53 21.44 -10.74
CA ILE A 24 -23.43 20.64 -11.32
C ILE A 24 -22.12 20.83 -10.53
N GLU A 25 -21.80 22.06 -10.13
CA GLU A 25 -20.60 22.33 -9.32
C GLU A 25 -20.69 21.66 -7.95
N GLN A 26 -21.86 21.72 -7.30
CA GLN A 26 -22.08 21.07 -6.02
C GLN A 26 -21.96 19.54 -6.12
N LEU A 27 -22.52 18.95 -7.18
CA LEU A 27 -22.38 17.51 -7.45
C LEU A 27 -20.91 17.11 -7.68
N LYS A 28 -20.16 17.89 -8.46
CA LYS A 28 -18.71 17.66 -8.66
C LYS A 28 -17.95 17.70 -7.35
N LEU A 29 -18.26 18.66 -6.47
CA LEU A 29 -17.63 18.76 -5.15
C LEU A 29 -17.95 17.55 -4.27
N GLN A 30 -19.21 17.10 -4.23
CA GLN A 30 -19.61 15.91 -3.47
C GLN A 30 -18.88 14.65 -3.96
N ILE A 31 -18.78 14.47 -5.29
CA ILE A 31 -18.05 13.35 -5.89
C ILE A 31 -16.58 13.40 -5.47
N ARG A 32 -15.92 14.56 -5.57
CA ARG A 32 -14.53 14.74 -5.15
C ARG A 32 -14.34 14.38 -3.67
N ASN A 33 -15.18 14.91 -2.79
CA ASN A 33 -15.08 14.64 -1.35
C ASN A 33 -15.23 13.16 -1.02
N ARG A 34 -16.22 12.49 -1.61
CA ARG A 34 -16.42 11.04 -1.44
C ARG A 34 -15.21 10.26 -1.96
N PHE A 35 -14.69 10.65 -3.12
CA PHE A 35 -13.55 10.01 -3.74
C PHE A 35 -12.27 10.16 -2.89
N SER A 36 -11.99 11.36 -2.39
CA SER A 36 -10.86 11.64 -1.51
C SER A 36 -10.96 10.86 -0.20
N TYR A 37 -12.14 10.81 0.42
CA TYR A 37 -12.38 10.04 1.64
C TYR A 37 -12.10 8.54 1.43
N GLN A 38 -12.64 7.94 0.36
CA GLN A 38 -12.40 6.53 0.05
C GLN A 38 -10.93 6.24 -0.22
N THR A 39 -10.26 7.14 -0.95
CA THR A 39 -8.82 7.02 -1.24
C THR A 39 -8.00 7.05 0.04
N HIS A 40 -8.31 7.98 0.95
CA HIS A 40 -7.64 8.09 2.24
C HIS A 40 -7.78 6.81 3.06
N HIS A 41 -9.01 6.27 3.15
CA HIS A 41 -9.24 5.00 3.85
C HIS A 41 -8.43 3.86 3.23
N HIS A 42 -8.42 3.71 1.90
CA HIS A 42 -7.64 2.65 1.27
C HIS A 42 -6.13 2.79 1.49
N VAL A 43 -5.62 4.03 1.53
CA VAL A 43 -4.22 4.31 1.84
C VAL A 43 -3.87 3.87 3.28
N GLN A 44 -4.78 4.07 4.23
CA GLN A 44 -4.59 3.68 5.63
C GLN A 44 -4.55 2.15 5.84
N GLU A 45 -5.12 1.37 4.92
CA GLU A 45 -5.09 -0.11 5.00
C GLU A 45 -3.77 -0.72 4.51
N ILE A 46 -2.94 0.04 3.79
CA ILE A 46 -1.69 -0.48 3.21
C ILE A 46 -0.71 -1.02 4.28
N PRO A 47 -0.47 -0.33 5.42
CA PRO A 47 0.33 -0.87 6.50
C PRO A 47 -0.21 -2.19 7.05
N HIS A 48 -1.53 -2.30 7.27
CA HIS A 48 -2.16 -3.53 7.77
C HIS A 48 -1.96 -4.71 6.81
N LEU A 49 -2.12 -4.47 5.51
CA LEU A 49 -1.85 -5.49 4.48
C LEU A 49 -0.38 -5.98 4.53
N VAL A 50 0.56 -5.07 4.74
CA VAL A 50 1.99 -5.41 4.86
C VAL A 50 2.26 -6.24 6.11
N ASP A 51 1.62 -5.91 7.24
CA ASP A 51 1.76 -6.66 8.48
C ASP A 51 1.13 -8.07 8.37
N ASP A 52 -0.03 -8.20 7.72
CA ASP A 52 -0.64 -9.48 7.42
C ASP A 52 0.29 -10.37 6.58
N TRP A 53 0.97 -9.80 5.57
CA TRP A 53 1.93 -10.56 4.75
C TRP A 53 3.15 -11.03 5.54
N LYS A 54 3.63 -10.22 6.49
CA LYS A 54 4.72 -10.62 7.41
C LYS A 54 4.25 -11.77 8.30
N GLU A 55 3.06 -11.67 8.87
CA GLU A 55 2.50 -12.70 9.74
C GLU A 55 2.27 -14.02 8.98
N GLN A 56 1.69 -13.96 7.79
CA GLN A 56 1.47 -15.13 6.94
C GLN A 56 2.78 -15.87 6.63
N ALA A 57 3.84 -15.14 6.31
CA ALA A 57 5.14 -15.75 6.04
C ALA A 57 5.73 -16.43 7.28
N LYS A 58 5.61 -15.80 8.46
CA LYS A 58 6.03 -16.38 9.73
C LYS A 58 5.24 -17.65 10.04
N ASN A 59 3.92 -17.59 9.94
CA ASN A 59 3.04 -18.73 10.19
C ASN A 59 3.36 -19.89 9.25
N LYS A 60 3.57 -19.62 7.95
CA LYS A 60 3.96 -20.63 6.97
C LYS A 60 5.29 -21.32 7.32
N TRP A 61 6.26 -20.58 7.87
CA TRP A 61 7.52 -21.17 8.34
C TRP A 61 7.27 -22.18 9.47
N PHE A 62 6.46 -21.81 10.47
CA PHE A 62 6.11 -22.70 11.58
C PHE A 62 5.28 -23.91 11.13
N GLU A 63 4.31 -23.71 10.23
CA GLU A 63 3.53 -24.82 9.64
C GLU A 63 4.42 -25.83 8.91
N ASN A 64 5.45 -25.35 8.20
CA ASN A 64 6.42 -26.22 7.54
C ASN A 64 7.28 -27.00 8.53
N ARG A 65 7.54 -26.43 9.72
CA ARG A 65 8.24 -27.10 10.82
C ARG A 65 7.36 -28.18 11.47
N GLU A 66 6.08 -27.87 11.69
CA GLU A 66 5.07 -28.80 12.22
C GLU A 66 4.90 -30.03 11.30
N LYS A 67 4.83 -29.81 9.98
CA LYS A 67 4.78 -30.90 8.98
C LYS A 67 6.00 -31.82 9.04
N LYS A 68 7.12 -31.36 9.59
CA LYS A 68 8.34 -32.16 9.82
C LYS A 68 8.39 -32.80 11.22
N GLY A 69 7.26 -32.80 11.94
CA GLY A 69 7.12 -33.43 13.27
C GLY A 69 7.72 -32.60 14.40
N LYS A 70 7.90 -31.29 14.23
CA LYS A 70 8.40 -30.39 15.28
C LYS A 70 7.30 -29.44 15.73
N ASP A 71 6.95 -29.49 17.00
CA ASP A 71 5.94 -28.60 17.59
C ASP A 71 6.30 -27.11 17.41
N ARG A 72 5.31 -26.27 17.13
CA ARG A 72 5.47 -24.83 16.91
C ARG A 72 5.95 -24.09 18.15
N TYR A 73 5.55 -24.53 19.33
CA TYR A 73 5.86 -23.92 20.62
C TYR A 73 7.15 -24.47 21.24
N CYS A 74 7.73 -25.54 20.68
CA CYS A 74 9.06 -25.98 21.10
C CYS A 74 10.10 -24.88 20.83
N PRO A 75 10.95 -24.55 21.81
CA PRO A 75 12.05 -23.60 21.64
C PRO A 75 12.85 -23.89 20.37
N LEU A 76 13.27 -22.82 19.70
CA LEU A 76 14.15 -22.94 18.54
C LEU A 76 15.56 -23.23 19.01
N THR A 77 16.23 -24.18 18.34
CA THR A 77 17.69 -24.24 18.38
C THR A 77 18.25 -23.00 17.70
N GLN A 78 19.51 -22.68 17.96
CA GLN A 78 20.16 -21.54 17.33
C GLN A 78 20.13 -21.60 15.79
N GLU A 79 20.52 -22.73 15.20
CA GLU A 79 20.43 -22.97 13.74
C GLU A 79 19.01 -22.69 13.21
N LYS A 80 17.97 -23.10 13.93
CA LYS A 80 16.57 -22.88 13.51
C LYS A 80 16.11 -21.44 13.73
N SER A 81 16.70 -20.73 14.68
CA SER A 81 16.51 -19.28 14.85
C SER A 81 17.16 -18.51 13.71
N GLU A 82 18.31 -18.94 13.20
CA GLU A 82 18.97 -18.37 12.03
C GLU A 82 18.17 -18.65 10.75
N ASP A 83 17.72 -19.89 10.55
CA ASP A 83 16.84 -20.26 9.44
C ASP A 83 15.55 -19.42 9.42
N LEU A 84 14.98 -19.14 10.59
CA LEU A 84 13.80 -18.27 10.71
C LEU A 84 14.16 -16.83 10.34
N ALA A 85 15.30 -16.30 10.80
CA ALA A 85 15.75 -14.95 10.48
C ALA A 85 15.99 -14.78 8.97
N ASP A 86 16.64 -15.74 8.33
CA ASP A 86 16.88 -15.73 6.88
C ASP A 86 15.56 -15.82 6.09
N ALA A 87 14.62 -16.66 6.53
CA ALA A 87 13.27 -16.72 5.95
C ALA A 87 12.51 -15.39 6.10
N MET A 88 12.64 -14.72 7.26
CA MET A 88 12.04 -13.42 7.50
C MET A 88 12.67 -12.33 6.62
N TYR A 89 13.99 -12.35 6.44
CA TYR A 89 14.71 -11.45 5.54
C TYR A 89 14.22 -11.61 4.10
N GLN A 90 14.15 -12.85 3.58
CA GLN A 90 13.66 -13.15 2.24
C GLN A 90 12.20 -12.73 2.03
N ASN A 91 11.36 -12.87 3.07
CA ASN A 91 10.01 -12.36 3.04
C ASN A 91 9.97 -10.82 2.88
N ARG A 92 10.82 -10.06 3.58
CA ARG A 92 10.89 -8.60 3.41
C ARG A 92 11.32 -8.21 2.00
N GLU A 93 12.29 -8.92 1.41
CA GLU A 93 12.68 -8.70 0.01
C GLU A 93 11.51 -8.92 -0.95
N THR A 94 10.73 -9.98 -0.73
CA THR A 94 9.54 -10.29 -1.53
C THR A 94 8.47 -9.19 -1.39
N ILE A 95 8.20 -8.73 -0.17
CA ILE A 95 7.25 -7.63 0.08
C ILE A 95 7.69 -6.36 -0.66
N ILE A 96 8.96 -5.97 -0.52
CA ILE A 96 9.52 -4.79 -1.20
C ILE A 96 9.37 -4.91 -2.71
N SER A 97 9.72 -6.07 -3.28
CA SER A 97 9.61 -6.32 -4.72
C SER A 97 8.16 -6.17 -5.20
N ASN A 98 7.20 -6.79 -4.50
CA ASN A 98 5.78 -6.69 -4.85
C ASN A 98 5.24 -5.26 -4.77
N LEU A 99 5.64 -4.50 -3.75
CA LEU A 99 5.26 -3.09 -3.63
C LEU A 99 5.83 -2.25 -4.78
N LYS A 100 7.10 -2.47 -5.15
CA LYS A 100 7.77 -1.78 -6.28
C LYS A 100 7.08 -2.08 -7.61
N ILE A 101 6.81 -3.35 -7.91
CA ILE A 101 6.07 -3.78 -9.12
C ILE A 101 4.68 -3.14 -9.17
N GLY A 102 3.97 -3.13 -8.04
CA GLY A 102 2.66 -2.48 -7.95
C GLY A 102 2.73 -0.97 -8.21
N ASN A 103 3.78 -0.29 -7.72
CA ASN A 103 3.99 1.13 -7.98
C ASN A 103 4.30 1.42 -9.45
N GLU A 104 5.07 0.58 -10.12
CA GLU A 104 5.29 0.68 -11.57
C GLU A 104 3.97 0.57 -12.35
N GLY A 105 3.10 -0.37 -11.94
CA GLY A 105 1.75 -0.52 -12.50
C GLY A 105 0.92 0.76 -12.35
N PHE A 106 0.90 1.38 -11.17
CA PHE A 106 0.20 2.63 -10.95
C PHE A 106 0.81 3.80 -11.74
N LYS A 107 2.14 3.92 -11.79
CA LYS A 107 2.84 4.94 -12.57
C LYS A 107 2.48 4.84 -14.05
N LYS A 108 2.42 3.63 -14.60
CA LYS A 108 1.97 3.39 -15.98
C LYS A 108 0.51 3.84 -16.20
N GLN A 109 -0.40 3.47 -15.30
CA GLN A 109 -1.80 3.88 -15.39
C GLN A 109 -1.99 5.40 -15.31
N ILE A 110 -1.18 6.10 -14.50
CA ILE A 110 -1.17 7.56 -14.43
C ILE A 110 -0.80 8.16 -15.79
N GLU A 111 0.28 7.68 -16.41
CA GLU A 111 0.72 8.19 -17.72
C GLU A 111 -0.30 7.90 -18.83
N GLU A 112 -0.92 6.72 -18.82
CA GLU A 112 -2.02 6.39 -19.75
C GLU A 112 -3.21 7.36 -19.59
N LEU A 113 -3.58 7.68 -18.34
CA LEU A 113 -4.67 8.61 -18.03
C LEU A 113 -4.34 10.06 -18.42
N LYS A 114 -3.08 10.49 -18.29
CA LYS A 114 -2.63 11.82 -18.75
C LYS A 114 -2.73 11.94 -20.28
N GLN A 115 -2.47 10.86 -21.02
CA GLN A 115 -2.53 10.85 -22.48
C GLN A 115 -3.97 10.71 -23.00
N LYS A 116 -4.82 9.95 -22.31
CA LYS A 116 -6.21 9.68 -22.70
C LYS A 116 -7.16 10.06 -21.56
N SER A 117 -7.50 11.34 -21.50
CA SER A 117 -8.48 11.85 -20.53
C SER A 117 -9.85 11.23 -20.76
N VAL A 118 -10.45 10.71 -19.69
CA VAL A 118 -11.80 10.14 -19.61
C VAL A 118 -12.75 11.13 -18.91
N GLY A 119 -12.47 12.43 -19.06
CA GLY A 119 -13.29 13.50 -18.51
C GLY A 119 -12.96 13.87 -17.06
N HIS A 120 -13.96 14.35 -16.32
CA HIS A 120 -13.79 15.01 -15.02
C HIS A 120 -13.25 14.10 -13.90
N LEU A 121 -13.31 12.77 -14.05
CA LEU A 121 -12.80 11.82 -13.07
C LEU A 121 -11.32 11.49 -13.24
N THR A 122 -10.73 11.79 -14.40
CA THR A 122 -9.32 11.45 -14.69
C THR A 122 -8.37 12.05 -13.66
N GLY A 123 -8.55 13.32 -13.30
CA GLY A 123 -7.72 13.96 -12.27
C GLY A 123 -7.82 13.26 -10.92
N LEU A 124 -9.04 12.88 -10.50
CA LEU A 124 -9.25 12.18 -9.23
C LEU A 124 -8.60 10.79 -9.24
N ILE A 125 -8.73 10.04 -10.33
CA ILE A 125 -8.12 8.71 -10.45
C ILE A 125 -6.59 8.80 -10.39
N ILE A 126 -6.00 9.80 -11.05
CA ILE A 126 -4.57 10.09 -10.95
C ILE A 126 -4.18 10.40 -9.51
N GLU A 127 -4.87 11.34 -8.85
CA GLU A 127 -4.62 11.69 -7.43
C GLU A 127 -4.65 10.43 -6.52
N ARG A 128 -5.56 9.49 -6.78
CA ARG A 128 -5.62 8.22 -6.04
C ARG A 128 -4.40 7.33 -6.28
N PHE A 129 -4.00 7.13 -7.52
CA PHE A 129 -2.84 6.31 -7.83
C PHE A 129 -1.56 6.92 -7.26
N GLU A 130 -1.41 8.24 -7.33
CA GLU A 130 -0.29 8.97 -6.70
C GLU A 130 -0.28 8.76 -5.18
N ALA A 131 -1.44 8.87 -4.52
CA ALA A 131 -1.55 8.61 -3.09
C ALA A 131 -1.16 7.17 -2.71
N PHE A 132 -1.56 6.17 -3.51
CA PHE A 132 -1.13 4.78 -3.31
C PHE A 132 0.37 4.59 -3.50
N VAL A 133 0.97 5.20 -4.54
CA VAL A 133 2.41 5.15 -4.78
C VAL A 133 3.17 5.71 -3.58
N VAL A 134 2.80 6.91 -3.10
CA VAL A 134 3.46 7.56 -1.95
C VAL A 134 3.33 6.70 -0.69
N ALA A 135 2.15 6.15 -0.41
CA ALA A 135 1.94 5.32 0.76
C ALA A 135 2.78 4.03 0.70
N ARG A 136 2.84 3.38 -0.46
CA ARG A 136 3.66 2.19 -0.67
C ARG A 136 5.15 2.48 -0.62
N GLU A 137 5.60 3.62 -1.13
CA GLU A 137 7.00 4.06 -1.02
C GLU A 137 7.42 4.24 0.45
N LYS A 138 6.54 4.80 1.29
CA LYS A 138 6.77 4.85 2.76
C LYS A 138 6.90 3.45 3.37
N MET A 139 6.04 2.51 2.95
CA MET A 139 6.12 1.14 3.43
C MET A 139 7.39 0.41 2.95
N ILE A 140 7.84 0.66 1.72
CA ILE A 140 9.11 0.11 1.21
C ILE A 140 10.25 0.55 2.12
N ILE A 141 10.35 1.84 2.46
CA ILE A 141 11.39 2.36 3.35
C ILE A 141 11.32 1.71 4.74
N ALA A 142 10.11 1.58 5.31
CA ALA A 142 9.93 0.92 6.60
C ALA A 142 10.37 -0.55 6.58
N VAL A 143 10.02 -1.28 5.52
CA VAL A 143 10.38 -2.69 5.35
C VAL A 143 11.88 -2.88 5.04
N GLU A 144 12.50 -1.94 4.32
CA GLU A 144 13.94 -1.91 4.10
C GLU A 144 14.69 -1.74 5.44
N LYS A 145 14.20 -0.87 6.32
CA LYS A 145 14.76 -0.72 7.67
C LYS A 145 14.61 -1.99 8.51
N GLU A 146 13.44 -2.63 8.51
CA GLU A 146 13.26 -3.92 9.21
C GLU A 146 14.24 -4.99 8.72
N LYS A 147 14.59 -4.95 7.43
CA LYS A 147 15.55 -5.86 6.83
C LYS A 147 16.97 -5.60 7.34
N GLU A 148 17.36 -4.35 7.46
CA GLU A 148 18.64 -3.94 8.05
C GLU A 148 18.73 -4.40 9.52
N ASP A 149 17.66 -4.18 10.30
CA ASP A 149 17.59 -4.60 11.71
C ASP A 149 17.77 -6.13 11.87
N LEU A 150 17.22 -6.93 10.94
CA LEU A 150 17.41 -8.39 10.92
C LEU A 150 18.87 -8.78 10.67
N VAL A 151 19.56 -8.08 9.77
CA VAL A 151 20.99 -8.32 9.47
C VAL A 151 21.85 -7.90 10.65
N GLU A 152 21.61 -6.73 11.25
CA GLU A 152 22.35 -6.30 12.44
C GLU A 152 22.15 -7.26 13.62
N ALA A 153 20.94 -7.79 13.81
CA ALA A 153 20.67 -8.80 14.83
C ALA A 153 21.40 -10.13 14.55
N LYS A 154 21.66 -10.46 13.28
CA LYS A 154 22.48 -11.61 12.89
C LYS A 154 23.96 -11.37 13.23
N ILE A 155 24.52 -10.24 12.78
CA ILE A 155 25.92 -9.84 13.05
C ILE A 155 26.21 -9.81 14.55
N ARG A 156 25.34 -9.16 15.35
CA ARG A 156 25.51 -9.10 16.81
C ARG A 156 25.59 -10.48 17.45
N ARG A 157 24.77 -11.44 17.01
CA ARG A 157 24.80 -12.81 17.55
C ARG A 157 26.12 -13.51 17.23
N GLU A 158 26.60 -13.38 15.99
CA GLU A 158 27.89 -13.95 15.57
C GLU A 158 29.04 -13.36 16.40
N GLU A 159 29.06 -12.04 16.65
CA GLU A 159 30.09 -11.39 17.46
C GLU A 159 30.12 -11.88 18.92
N TYR A 160 28.95 -12.12 19.54
CA TYR A 160 28.87 -12.68 20.90
C TYR A 160 29.46 -14.09 20.97
N GLU A 161 29.12 -14.96 20.02
CA GLU A 161 29.67 -16.32 19.97
C GLU A 161 31.19 -16.34 19.82
N TYR A 162 31.73 -15.47 18.96
CA TYR A 162 33.17 -15.35 18.81
C TYR A 162 33.82 -14.87 20.11
N SER A 163 33.22 -13.93 20.85
CA SER A 163 33.79 -13.42 22.11
C SER A 163 33.90 -14.49 23.21
N ASP A 164 32.93 -15.39 23.32
CA ASP A 164 32.94 -16.48 24.30
C ASP A 164 34.00 -17.55 23.98
N HIS A 165 34.35 -17.74 22.71
CA HIS A 165 35.38 -18.68 22.28
C HIS A 165 36.82 -18.21 22.59
N TRP A 166 37.04 -16.92 22.86
CA TRP A 166 38.37 -16.40 23.23
C TRP A 166 38.62 -16.40 24.75
N ILE A 167 37.60 -16.57 25.59
CA ILE A 167 37.74 -16.50 27.06
C ILE A 167 38.33 -17.80 27.65
N PHE A 168 38.39 -18.91 26.89
CA PHE A 168 38.95 -20.20 27.36
C PHE A 168 40.28 -20.61 26.71
N LYS A 169 41.12 -19.65 26.32
CA LYS A 169 42.55 -19.90 26.04
C LYS A 169 43.45 -19.11 26.99
N MET A 170 43.43 -19.47 28.28
CA MET A 170 44.56 -19.29 29.19
C MET A 170 44.66 -20.50 30.12
#